data_AF-A0A3C1BTZ1-F1
#
_entry.id   AF-A0A3C1BTZ1-F1
#
_cell.length_a   1.000
_cell.length_b   1.000
_cell.length_c   1.000
_cell.angle_alpha   90.00
_cell.angle_beta   90.00
_cell.angle_gamma   90.00
#
_symmetry.space_group_name_H-M   'P 1'
#
loop_
_entity.id
_entity.type
_entity.pdbx_description
1 polymer ?
#
loop_
_entity_poly.entity_id
_entity_poly.type
_entity_poly.pdbx_seq_one_letter_code
_entity_poly.pdbx_strand_id
1 'polypeptide(L)' 'MGFGSNLYRFGLYLTWGVVFVIAYVYCVKNYGLLLGGGIGWLPSVIVAYVAGLIWPAVIAFAAFMVISGGY' A
#
# COMPACT_ATOMS: atom_id res chain seq x y z
N MET A 1 -8.20 -15.55 19.84
CA MET A 1 -7.77 -14.47 18.92
C MET A 1 -8.82 -13.37 19.00
N GLY A 2 -8.48 -12.18 19.52
CA GLY A 2 -9.45 -11.10 19.72
C GLY A 2 -9.90 -10.45 18.42
N PHE A 3 -11.12 -9.92 18.37
CA PHE A 3 -11.68 -9.24 17.20
C PHE A 3 -10.72 -8.19 16.59
N GLY A 4 -10.06 -7.40 17.44
CA GLY A 4 -9.06 -6.41 17.03
C GLY A 4 -7.84 -7.00 16.31
N SER A 5 -7.37 -8.20 16.70
CA SER A 5 -6.23 -8.85 16.04
C SER A 5 -6.57 -9.35 14.63
N ASN A 6 -7.79 -9.83 14.41
CA ASN A 6 -8.22 -10.28 13.09
C ASN A 6 -8.48 -9.09 12.16
N LEU A 7 -9.11 -8.03 12.68
CA LEU A 7 -9.37 -6.80 11.91
C LEU A 7 -8.06 -6.12 11.50
N TYR A 8 -7.08 -6.03 12.41
CA TYR A 8 -5.77 -5.47 12.10
C TYR A 8 -5.02 -6.28 11.05
N ARG A 9 -5.02 -7.62 11.15
CA ARG A 9 -4.38 -8.49 10.15
C ARG A 9 -5.07 -8.37 8.79
N PHE A 10 -6.41 -8.32 8.77
CA PHE A 10 -7.17 -8.15 7.54
C PHE A 10 -6.87 -6.81 6.87
N GLY A 11 -6.88 -5.70 7.63
CA GLY A 11 -6.51 -4.37 7.15
C GLY A 11 -5.07 -4.32 6.62
N LEU A 12 -4.13 -4.95 7.34
CA LEU A 12 -2.75 -5.06 6.91
C LEU A 12 -2.63 -5.76 5.56
N TYR A 13 -3.23 -6.94 5.37
CA TYR A 13 -3.14 -7.67 4.10
C TYR A 13 -3.81 -6.91 2.94
N LEU A 14 -4.92 -6.23 3.21
CA LEU A 14 -5.67 -5.49 2.20
C LEU A 14 -4.89 -4.24 1.75
N THR A 15 -4.40 -3.43 2.70
CA THR A 15 -3.56 -2.27 2.40
C THR A 15 -2.24 -2.69 1.76
N TRP A 16 -1.62 -3.77 2.24
CA TRP A 16 -0.41 -4.32 1.65
C TRP A 16 -0.62 -4.69 0.17
N GLY A 17 -1.68 -5.43 -0.15
CA GLY A 17 -1.98 -5.83 -1.52
C GLY A 17 -2.24 -4.63 -2.45
N VAL A 18 -3.05 -3.66 -2.00
CA VAL A 18 -3.36 -2.46 -2.80
C VAL A 18 -2.12 -1.61 -3.05
N VAL A 19 -1.35 -1.32 -2.00
CA VAL A 19 -0.14 -0.49 -2.14
C VAL A 19 0.94 -1.21 -2.95
N PHE A 20 1.07 -2.53 -2.81
CA PHE A 20 1.98 -3.33 -3.62
C PHE A 20 1.66 -3.20 -5.10
N VAL A 21 0.39 -3.35 -5.49
CA VAL A 21 -0.02 -3.25 -6.90
C VAL A 21 0.23 -1.84 -7.44
N ILE A 22 -0.13 -0.80 -6.68
CA ILE A 22 0.06 0.60 -7.11
C ILE A 22 1.55 0.92 -7.27
N ALA A 23 2.37 0.57 -6.27
CA ALA A 23 3.80 0.80 -6.30
C ALA A 23 4.50 0.00 -7.41
N TYR A 24 4.07 -1.26 -7.63
CA TYR A 24 4.61 -2.10 -8.68
C TYR A 24 4.30 -1.54 -10.07
N VAL A 25 3.04 -1.16 -10.32
CA VAL A 25 2.65 -0.51 -11.58
C VAL A 25 3.39 0.81 -11.78
N TYR A 26 3.58 1.59 -10.71
CA TYR A 26 4.38 2.83 -10.76
C TYR A 26 5.85 2.54 -11.14
N CYS A 27 6.46 1.50 -10.57
CA CYS A 27 7.82 1.08 -10.91
C CYS A 27 7.91 0.61 -12.37
N VAL A 28 6.96 -0.20 -12.84
CA VAL A 28 6.89 -0.66 -14.24
C VAL A 28 6.77 0.52 -15.21
N LYS A 29 5.93 1.51 -14.88
CA LYS A 29 5.71 2.68 -15.73
C LYS A 29 6.93 3.59 -15.83
N ASN A 30 7.65 3.82 -14.72
CA ASN A 30 8.77 4.77 -14.68
C ASN A 30 10.11 4.16 -15.08
N TYR A 31 10.36 2.89 -14.73
CA TYR A 31 11.65 2.23 -14.95
C TYR A 31 11.60 1.19 -16.08
N GLY A 32 10.45 1.03 -16.75
CA GLY A 32 10.25 0.09 -17.86
C GLY A 32 10.11 -1.38 -17.42
N LEU A 33 9.82 -2.26 -18.38
CA LEU A 33 9.54 -3.69 -18.11
C LEU A 33 10.73 -4.46 -17.50
N LEU A 34 11.96 -4.13 -17.88
CA LEU A 34 13.18 -4.83 -17.43
C LEU A 34 13.56 -4.49 -15.98
N LEU A 35 13.63 -3.21 -15.63
CA LEU A 35 13.99 -2.76 -14.27
C LEU A 35 12.77 -2.66 -13.35
N GLY A 36 11.66 -2.10 -13.85
CA GLY A 36 10.43 -1.92 -13.10
C GLY A 36 9.59 -3.20 -12.95
N GLY A 37 9.52 -4.03 -13.99
CA GLY A 37 8.81 -5.32 -13.92
C GLY A 37 9.60 -6.41 -13.22
N GLY A 38 10.90 -6.52 -13.54
CA GLY A 38 11.78 -7.56 -13.01
C GLY A 38 12.22 -7.32 -11.56
N ILE A 39 12.60 -6.09 -11.19
CA ILE A 39 13.17 -5.78 -9.86
C ILE A 39 12.29 -4.83 -9.05
N GLY A 40 11.31 -4.16 -9.66
CA GLY A 40 10.43 -3.22 -8.99
C GLY A 40 9.49 -3.86 -7.96
N TRP A 41 9.33 -5.19 -7.95
CA TRP A 41 8.59 -5.88 -6.90
C TRP A 41 9.28 -5.74 -5.52
N LEU A 42 10.61 -5.67 -5.48
CA LEU A 42 11.40 -5.59 -4.25
C LEU A 42 11.12 -4.28 -3.47
N PRO A 43 11.29 -3.08 -4.05
CA PRO A 43 10.90 -1.84 -3.39
C PRO A 43 9.38 -1.76 -3.15
N SER A 44 8.56 -2.36 -4.02
CA SER A 44 7.11 -2.38 -3.85
C SER A 44 6.67 -3.19 -2.63
N VAL A 45 7.30 -4.34 -2.35
CA VAL A 45 7.03 -5.14 -1.14
C VAL A 45 7.40 -4.34 0.11
N ILE A 46 8.54 -3.65 0.10
CA ILE A 46 9.00 -2.86 1.25
C ILE A 46 8.00 -1.73 1.55
N VAL A 47 7.62 -0.96 0.53
CA VAL A 47 6.65 0.13 0.68
C VAL A 47 5.28 -0.40 1.10
N ALA A 48 4.82 -1.50 0.51
CA ALA A 48 3.57 -2.14 0.88
C ALA A 48 3.57 -2.63 2.34
N TYR A 49 4.71 -3.14 2.83
CA TYR A 49 4.84 -3.62 4.21
C TYR A 49 4.78 -2.46 5.21
N VAL A 50 5.48 -1.36 4.92
CA VAL A 50 5.43 -0.15 5.74
C VAL A 50 4.01 0.45 5.74
N ALA A 51 3.38 0.54 4.57
CA ALA A 51 2.01 1.03 4.45
C ALA A 51 0.99 0.12 5.14
N GLY A 52 1.20 -1.20 5.08
CA GLY A 52 0.37 -2.20 5.77
C GLY A 52 0.50 -2.15 7.29
N LEU A 53 1.68 -1.82 7.83
CA LEU A 53 1.85 -1.63 9.28
C LEU A 53 1.17 -0.35 9.77
N ILE A 54 1.21 0.70 8.96
CA ILE A 54 0.68 2.04 9.26
C ILE A 54 -0.74 2.22 8.68
N TRP A 55 -1.38 1.13 8.24
CA TRP A 55 -2.68 1.16 7.56
C TRP A 55 -3.79 1.98 8.24
N PRO A 56 -3.93 2.01 9.59
CA PRO A 56 -4.98 2.81 10.22
C PRO A 56 -4.78 4.31 9.99
N ALA A 57 -3.52 4.76 10.02
CA ALA A 57 -3.16 6.16 9.77
C ALA A 57 -3.24 6.51 8.27
N VAL A 58 -2.88 5.57 7.38
CA VAL A 58 -3.02 5.74 5.92
C VAL A 58 -4.49 5.94 5.54
N ILE A 59 -5.39 5.12 6.08
CA ILE A 59 -6.84 5.26 5.84
C ILE A 59 -7.37 6.56 6.44
N ALA A 60 -6.97 6.91 7.67
CA ALA A 60 -7.38 8.16 8.29
C ALA A 60 -6.94 9.38 7.47
N PHE A 61 -5.71 9.37 6.94
CA PHE A 61 -5.20 10.44 6.07
C PHE A 61 -5.92 10.48 4.72
N ALA A 62 -6.16 9.33 4.09
CA ALA A 62 -6.93 9.26 2.85
C ALA A 62 -8.37 9.77 3.04
N ALA A 63 -9.03 9.37 4.14
CA ALA A 63 -10.36 9.85 4.50
C ALA A 63 -10.35 11.37 4.78
N PHE A 64 -9.34 11.88 5.48
CA PHE A 64 -9.17 13.31 5.71
C PHE A 64 -9.04 14.07 4.39
N MET A 65 -8.16 13.64 3.48
CA MET A 65 -8.01 14.23 2.14
C MET A 65 -9.32 14.24 1.36
N VAL A 66 -10.09 13.16 1.46
CA VAL A 66 -11.38 13.03 0.77
C VAL A 66 -12.41 14.02 1.32
N ILE A 67 -12.46 14.17 2.64
CA ILE A 67 -13.40 15.06 3.33
C ILE A 67 -12.99 16.53 3.18
N SER A 68 -11.68 16.82 3.15
CA SER A 68 -11.17 18.19 3.05
C SER A 68 -11.25 18.78 1.64
N GLY A 69 -11.79 18.04 0.66
CA GLY A 69 -11.93 18.53 -0.72
C GLY A 69 -10.59 18.82 -1.41
N GLY A 70 -9.53 18.07 -1.07
CA GLY A 70 -8.17 18.27 -1.58
C GLY A 70 -7.97 17.81 -3.03
N TYR A 71 -8.92 18.08 -3.92
CA TYR A 71 -8.86 17.82 -5.36
C TYR A 71 -9.30 19.04 -6.16
#